data_AF-A0A3N6DY09-F1
#
_entry.id   AF-A0A3N6DY09-F1
#
_cell.length_a   1.000
_cell.length_b   1.000
_cell.length_c   1.000
_cell.angle_alpha   90.00
_cell.angle_beta   90.00
_cell.angle_gamma   90.00
#
_symmetry.space_group_name_H-M   'P 1'
#
loop_
_entity.id
_entity.type
_entity.pdbx_description
1 polymer ?
#
loop_
_entity_poly.entity_id
_entity_poly.type
_entity_poly.pdbx_seq_one_letter_code
_entity_poly.pdbx_strand_id
1 'polypeptide(L)'
;MFWFLLLTMVVVVAAVTLAVVGGGGSAVLQEVEPERLTDPLPANRPVGRADVEAMRLPMAVRGYRMTDVDEALGRLGAELAERDAHIAELESALAGAQATAVNGPDLFKQPGEAPAAEDGQQDREDGR
;
A
#
# COMPACT_ATOMS: atom_id res chain seq x y z
N MET A 1 -65.34 7.54 -18.04
CA MET A 1 -64.62 6.25 -18.21
C MET A 1 -63.18 6.48 -18.68
N PHE A 2 -62.94 7.02 -19.89
CA PHE A 2 -61.58 7.26 -20.41
C PHE A 2 -60.68 8.14 -19.50
N TRP A 3 -61.20 9.26 -19.00
CA TRP A 3 -60.46 10.14 -18.08
C TRP A 3 -60.00 9.46 -16.79
N PHE A 4 -60.82 8.55 -16.26
CA PHE A 4 -60.46 7.80 -15.06
C PHE A 4 -59.30 6.85 -15.34
N LEU A 5 -59.33 6.14 -16.48
CA LEU A 5 -58.26 5.25 -16.93
C LEU A 5 -56.95 6.02 -17.17
N LEU A 6 -57.03 7.19 -17.79
CA LEU A 6 -55.86 8.05 -18.01
C LEU A 6 -55.26 8.51 -16.69
N LEU A 7 -56.09 8.95 -15.74
CA LEU A 7 -55.64 9.38 -14.43
C LEU A 7 -55.03 8.22 -13.62
N THR A 8 -55.63 7.02 -13.68
CA THR A 8 -55.04 5.83 -13.06
C THR A 8 -53.70 5.46 -13.69
N MET A 9 -53.60 5.53 -15.03
CA MET A 9 -52.35 5.27 -15.73
C MET A 9 -51.25 6.24 -15.31
N VAL A 10 -51.56 7.54 -15.23
CA VAL A 10 -50.60 8.56 -14.78
C VAL A 10 -50.16 8.29 -13.34
N VAL A 11 -51.09 7.97 -12.43
CA VAL A 11 -50.77 7.65 -11.04
C VAL A 11 -49.88 6.41 -10.93
N VAL A 12 -50.17 5.36 -11.69
CA VAL A 12 -49.36 4.12 -11.70
C VAL A 12 -47.97 4.41 -12.25
N VAL A 13 -47.86 5.11 -13.39
CA VAL A 13 -46.56 5.46 -13.97
C VAL A 13 -45.77 6.34 -13.01
N ALA A 14 -46.39 7.36 -12.42
CA ALA A 14 -45.75 8.22 -11.44
C ALA A 14 -45.25 7.40 -10.23
N ALA A 15 -46.08 6.54 -9.64
CA ALA A 15 -45.70 5.70 -8.52
C ALA A 15 -44.55 4.75 -8.86
N VAL A 16 -44.59 4.11 -10.04
CA VAL A 16 -43.51 3.21 -10.51
C VAL A 16 -42.22 3.99 -10.74
N THR A 17 -42.29 5.15 -11.41
CA THR A 17 -41.10 6.00 -11.61
C THR A 17 -40.52 6.47 -10.28
N LEU A 18 -41.35 6.85 -9.30
CA LEU A 18 -40.90 7.27 -7.98
C LEU A 18 -40.33 6.08 -7.19
N ALA A 19 -40.85 4.86 -7.37
CA ALA A 19 -40.27 3.66 -6.78
C ALA A 19 -38.93 3.27 -7.41
N VAL A 20 -38.77 3.42 -8.72
CA VAL A 20 -37.51 3.12 -9.43
C VAL A 20 -36.45 4.19 -9.15
N VAL A 21 -36.85 5.46 -9.11
CA VAL A 21 -35.94 6.60 -8.83
C VAL A 21 -35.68 6.76 -7.33
N GLY A 22 -36.66 6.47 -6.48
CA GLY A 22 -36.62 6.63 -5.03
C GLY A 22 -36.31 5.35 -4.25
N GLY A 23 -36.21 4.20 -4.91
CA GLY A 23 -35.89 2.88 -4.32
C GLY A 23 -34.45 2.71 -3.83
N GLY A 24 -33.75 3.81 -3.52
CA GLY A 24 -32.47 3.82 -2.81
C GLY A 24 -32.60 4.00 -1.29
N GLY A 25 -33.82 4.08 -0.75
CA GLY A 25 -34.03 4.38 0.68
C GLY A 25 -35.16 3.57 1.31
N SER A 26 -34.80 2.44 1.90
CA SER A 26 -35.48 1.77 3.03
C SER A 26 -36.83 1.08 2.77
N ALA A 27 -36.79 -0.26 2.67
CA ALA A 27 -37.21 -1.18 3.74
C ALA A 27 -37.62 -2.55 3.17
N VAL A 28 -37.23 -3.62 3.89
CA VAL A 28 -37.73 -5.03 3.84
C VAL A 28 -36.85 -6.08 3.16
N LEU A 29 -35.83 -5.72 2.37
CA LEU A 29 -34.79 -6.69 2.01
C LEU A 29 -33.54 -6.40 2.84
N GLN A 30 -33.10 -7.40 3.59
CA GLN A 30 -31.84 -7.42 4.32
C GLN A 30 -30.76 -6.81 3.41
N GLU A 31 -30.03 -5.83 3.94
CA GLU A 31 -28.93 -5.13 3.27
C GLU A 31 -27.89 -6.17 2.82
N VAL A 32 -28.10 -6.77 1.64
CA VAL A 32 -27.04 -7.46 0.93
C VAL A 32 -26.09 -6.33 0.62
N GLU A 33 -24.97 -6.28 1.35
CA GLU A 33 -23.90 -5.33 1.10
C GLU A 33 -23.72 -5.28 -0.42
N PRO A 34 -24.01 -4.13 -1.06
CA PRO A 34 -24.11 -4.06 -2.51
C PRO A 34 -22.84 -4.69 -3.05
N GLU A 35 -23.01 -5.76 -3.84
CA GLU A 35 -21.93 -6.64 -4.28
C GLU A 35 -20.75 -5.78 -4.72
N ARG A 36 -19.78 -5.62 -3.82
CA ARG A 36 -18.72 -4.64 -4.01
C ARG A 36 -17.81 -5.26 -5.03
N LEU A 37 -18.08 -4.97 -6.30
CA LEU A 37 -17.15 -5.13 -7.42
C LEU A 37 -15.98 -4.13 -7.28
N THR A 38 -15.63 -3.77 -6.05
CA THR A 38 -14.50 -2.93 -5.70
C THR A 38 -13.39 -3.92 -5.43
N ASP A 39 -12.42 -4.00 -6.33
CA ASP A 39 -11.15 -4.67 -6.03
C ASP A 39 -10.52 -3.89 -4.86
N PRO A 40 -10.50 -4.45 -3.64
CA PRO A 40 -10.06 -3.69 -2.49
C PRO A 40 -8.56 -3.44 -2.59
N LEU A 41 -8.12 -2.28 -2.09
CA LEU A 41 -6.69 -2.02 -1.95
C LEU A 41 -6.01 -3.15 -1.16
N PRO A 42 -4.76 -3.49 -1.49
CA PRO A 42 -4.05 -4.58 -0.82
C PRO A 42 -3.99 -4.34 0.69
N ALA A 43 -4.54 -5.27 1.47
CA ALA A 43 -4.57 -5.18 2.94
C ALA A 43 -3.26 -5.68 3.59
N ASN A 44 -2.46 -6.46 2.85
CA ASN A 44 -1.28 -7.15 3.36
C ASN A 44 0.06 -6.56 2.88
N ARG A 45 0.03 -5.55 2.00
CA ARG A 45 1.22 -4.85 1.51
C ARG A 45 0.93 -3.36 1.36
N PRO A 46 1.96 -2.50 1.35
CA PRO A 46 1.80 -1.10 1.00
C PRO A 46 1.12 -0.93 -0.37
N VAL A 47 0.27 0.09 -0.44
CA VAL A 47 -0.39 0.51 -1.68
C VAL A 47 0.66 1.13 -2.59
N GLY A 48 0.72 0.67 -3.84
CA GLY A 48 1.55 1.26 -4.88
C GLY A 48 0.73 2.06 -5.89
N ARG A 49 1.42 2.78 -6.77
CA ARG A 49 0.78 3.58 -7.84
C ARG A 49 -0.19 2.77 -8.71
N ALA A 50 0.20 1.56 -9.10
CA ALA A 50 -0.62 0.69 -9.95
C ALA A 50 -1.94 0.29 -9.27
N ASP A 51 -1.94 0.14 -7.93
CA ASP A 51 -3.13 -0.20 -7.17
C ASP A 51 -4.12 0.96 -7.14
N VAL A 52 -3.62 2.20 -7.03
CA VAL A 52 -4.44 3.42 -7.11
C VAL A 52 -5.02 3.59 -8.51
N GLU A 53 -4.24 3.33 -9.56
CA GLU A 53 -4.70 3.41 -10.96
C GLU A 53 -5.73 2.32 -11.32
N ALA A 54 -5.64 1.14 -10.70
CA ALA A 54 -6.59 0.04 -10.91
C ALA A 54 -7.89 0.19 -10.11
N MET A 55 -7.89 1.05 -9.08
CA MET A 55 -9.03 1.23 -8.18
C MET A 55 -10.28 1.76 -8.91
N ARG A 56 -11.43 1.13 -8.63
CA ARG A 56 -12.74 1.53 -9.18
C ARG A 56 -13.68 1.98 -8.07
N LEU A 57 -13.93 3.29 -8.02
CA LEU A 57 -14.85 3.87 -7.05
C LEU A 57 -16.30 3.79 -7.58
N PRO A 58 -17.25 3.27 -6.78
CA PRO A 58 -18.65 3.19 -7.18
C PRO A 58 -19.30 4.58 -7.21
N MET A 59 -20.26 4.77 -8.12
CA MET A 59 -21.04 6.02 -8.21
C MET A 59 -22.18 6.04 -7.18
N ALA A 60 -22.37 7.17 -6.51
CA ALA A 60 -23.46 7.40 -5.57
C ALA A 60 -24.33 8.59 -6.02
N VAL A 61 -25.62 8.58 -5.64
CA VAL A 61 -26.59 9.66 -5.95
C VAL A 61 -26.09 11.04 -5.49
N ARG A 62 -25.27 11.06 -4.44
CA ARG A 62 -24.52 12.24 -3.99
C ARG A 62 -23.07 11.82 -3.75
N GLY A 63 -22.13 12.55 -4.32
CA GLY A 63 -20.70 12.24 -4.20
C GLY A 63 -19.82 13.38 -4.69
N TYR A 64 -18.52 13.20 -4.55
CA TYR A 64 -17.53 14.08 -5.17
C TYR A 64 -17.60 13.98 -6.69
N ARG A 65 -17.15 15.02 -7.39
CA ARG A 65 -17.08 14.97 -8.85
C ARG A 65 -15.97 14.02 -9.27
N MET A 66 -16.26 13.13 -10.22
CA MET A 66 -15.33 12.12 -10.68
C MET A 66 -14.02 12.75 -11.20
N THR A 67 -14.12 13.85 -11.96
CA THR A 67 -12.94 14.55 -12.49
C THR A 67 -12.01 15.06 -11.39
N ASP A 68 -12.56 15.67 -10.34
CA ASP A 68 -11.76 16.22 -9.24
C ASP A 68 -11.11 15.09 -8.43
N VAL A 69 -11.82 13.97 -8.26
CA VAL A 69 -11.29 12.76 -7.60
C VAL A 69 -10.20 12.11 -8.44
N ASP A 70 -10.40 11.96 -9.74
CA ASP A 70 -9.43 11.36 -10.66
C ASP A 70 -8.16 12.20 -10.76
N GLU A 71 -8.29 13.53 -10.80
CA GLU A 71 -7.14 14.45 -10.77
C GLU A 71 -6.35 14.32 -9.47
N ALA A 72 -7.05 14.30 -8.32
CA ALA A 72 -6.43 14.13 -7.01
C ALA A 72 -5.74 12.77 -6.88
N LEU A 73 -6.39 11.68 -7.31
CA LEU A 73 -5.81 10.32 -7.27
C LEU A 73 -4.63 10.19 -8.22
N GLY A 74 -4.69 10.78 -9.41
CA GLY A 74 -3.58 10.81 -10.36
C GLY A 74 -2.36 11.53 -9.79
N ARG A 75 -2.58 12.66 -9.12
CA ARG A 75 -1.51 13.39 -8.42
C ARG A 75 -0.92 12.57 -7.27
N LEU A 76 -1.77 12.00 -6.41
CA LEU A 76 -1.32 11.16 -5.29
C LEU A 76 -0.56 9.91 -5.77
N GLY A 77 -0.98 9.29 -6.87
CA GLY A 77 -0.29 8.16 -7.47
C GLY A 77 1.12 8.53 -7.98
N ALA A 78 1.29 9.74 -8.53
CA ALA A 78 2.61 10.24 -8.92
C ALA A 78 3.52 10.51 -7.71
N GLU A 79 3.00 11.17 -6.67
CA GLU A 79 3.75 11.43 -5.43
C GLU A 79 4.13 10.14 -4.70
N LEU A 80 3.25 9.13 -4.74
CA LEU A 80 3.52 7.80 -4.19
C LEU A 80 4.69 7.11 -4.93
N ALA A 81 4.68 7.14 -6.26
CA ALA A 81 5.77 6.57 -7.05
C ALA A 81 7.11 7.27 -6.81
N GLU A 82 7.12 8.59 -6.62
CA GLU A 82 8.33 9.34 -6.26
C GLU A 82 8.86 8.93 -4.88
N ARG A 83 7.97 8.79 -3.90
CA ARG A 83 8.34 8.33 -2.55
C ARG A 83 8.88 6.90 -2.56
N ASP A 84 8.23 5.99 -3.29
CA ASP A 84 8.67 4.60 -3.39
C ASP A 84 10.06 4.49 -4.05
N ALA A 85 10.33 5.31 -5.07
CA ALA A 85 11.64 5.38 -5.69
C ALA A 85 12.71 5.89 -4.71
N HIS A 86 12.39 6.94 -3.94
CA HIS A 86 13.31 7.47 -2.93
C HIS A 86 13.59 6.47 -1.80
N ILE A 87 12.58 5.73 -1.35
CA ILE A 87 12.74 4.67 -0.34
C ILE A 87 13.66 3.57 -0.90
N ALA A 88 13.43 3.12 -2.14
CA ALA A 88 14.29 2.11 -2.77
C ALA A 88 15.75 2.57 -2.87
N GLU A 89 15.98 3.85 -3.19
CA GLU A 89 17.32 4.43 -3.20
C GLU A 89 17.96 4.40 -1.80
N LEU A 90 17.25 4.86 -0.77
CA LEU A 90 17.74 4.86 0.61
C LEU A 90 18.02 3.44 1.13
N GLU A 91 17.14 2.48 0.83
CA GLU A 91 17.33 1.08 1.19
C GLU A 91 18.54 0.48 0.50
N SER A 92 18.77 0.82 -0.78
CA SER A 92 19.95 0.37 -1.51
C SER A 92 21.26 0.94 -0.94
N ALA A 93 21.25 2.22 -0.55
CA ALA A 93 22.39 2.87 0.10
C ALA A 93 22.67 2.25 1.48
N LEU A 94 21.63 1.99 2.28
CA LEU A 94 21.75 1.31 3.57
C LEU A 94 22.33 -0.10 3.41
N ALA A 95 21.82 -0.87 2.45
CA ALA A 95 22.32 -2.21 2.16
C ALA A 95 23.79 -2.20 1.73
N GLY A 96 24.20 -1.23 0.89
CA GLY A 96 25.60 -1.06 0.48
C GLY A 96 26.52 -0.68 1.65
N ALA A 97 26.07 0.20 2.54
CA ALA A 97 26.81 0.57 3.74
C ALA A 97 26.98 -0.63 4.70
N GLN A 98 25.93 -1.41 4.92
CA GLN A 98 25.99 -2.63 5.72
C GLN A 98 26.94 -3.67 5.11
N ALA A 99 26.87 -3.88 3.80
CA ALA A 99 27.79 -4.79 3.10
C ALA A 99 29.25 -4.34 3.26
N THR A 100 29.53 -3.04 3.19
CA THR A 100 30.89 -2.51 3.40
C THR A 100 31.36 -2.70 4.84
N ALA A 101 30.48 -2.51 5.83
CA ALA A 101 30.79 -2.72 7.24
C ALA A 101 31.10 -4.19 7.55
N VAL A 102 30.31 -5.14 7.01
CA VAL A 102 30.54 -6.58 7.20
C VAL A 102 31.81 -7.07 6.49
N ASN A 103 32.15 -6.48 5.33
CA ASN A 103 33.40 -6.76 4.63
C ASN A 103 34.58 -5.87 5.10
N GLY A 104 34.42 -5.18 6.22
CA GLY A 104 35.37 -4.21 6.75
C GLY A 104 36.71 -4.82 7.20
N PRO A 105 37.71 -3.96 7.48
CA PRO A 105 39.11 -4.35 7.74
C PRO A 105 39.34 -5.28 8.94
N ASP A 106 38.33 -5.52 9.79
CA ASP A 106 38.42 -6.49 10.89
C ASP A 106 38.55 -7.93 10.42
N LEU A 107 38.08 -8.28 9.22
CA LEU A 107 38.35 -9.60 8.61
C LEU A 107 39.81 -9.74 8.14
N PHE A 108 40.53 -8.63 7.92
CA PHE A 108 41.94 -8.63 7.53
C PHE A 108 42.90 -8.59 8.72
N LYS A 109 42.41 -8.40 9.95
CA LYS A 109 43.20 -8.63 11.17
C LYS A 109 43.22 -10.13 11.47
N GLN A 110 44.24 -10.79 10.95
CA GLN A 110 44.57 -12.19 11.24
C GLN A 110 44.66 -12.39 12.77
N PRO A 111 43.91 -13.34 13.38
CA PRO A 111 44.10 -13.72 14.77
C PRO A 111 45.37 -14.58 14.86
N GLY A 112 46.53 -13.93 14.79
CA GLY A 112 47.84 -14.59 14.72
C GLY A 112 48.94 -13.92 15.53
N GLU A 113 48.77 -12.67 15.97
CA GLU A 113 49.73 -12.02 16.87
C GLU A 113 49.45 -12.44 18.32
N ALA A 114 49.65 -13.73 18.61
CA ALA A 114 49.90 -14.15 19.98
C ALA A 114 51.20 -13.48 20.42
N PRO A 115 51.28 -12.86 21.62
CA PRO A 115 52.55 -12.39 22.14
C PRO A 115 53.44 -13.62 22.22
N ALA A 116 54.53 -13.62 21.46
CA ALA A 116 55.56 -14.64 21.56
C ALA A 116 55.95 -14.74 23.03
N ALA A 117 55.52 -15.83 23.66
CA ALA A 117 56.05 -16.25 24.94
C ALA A 117 57.51 -16.61 24.68
N GLU A 118 58.40 -15.63 24.87
CA GLU A 118 59.81 -15.87 25.10
C GLU A 118 59.94 -16.53 26.47
N ASP A 119 59.71 -17.84 26.51
CA ASP A 119 60.00 -18.65 27.68
C ASP A 119 61.12 -19.64 27.33
N GLY A 120 62.30 -19.34 27.86
CA GLY A 120 63.34 -20.30 28.24
C GLY A 120 64.20 -20.90 27.14
N GLN A 121 65.52 -20.68 27.24
CA GLN A 121 66.50 -21.71 27.61
C GLN A 121 67.93 -21.29 27.20
N GLN A 122 68.91 -21.56 28.09
CA GLN A 122 70.38 -21.45 27.94
C GLN A 122 70.92 -20.03 28.27
N ASP A 123 71.68 -19.81 29.34
CA ASP A 123 72.90 -20.54 29.70
C ASP A 123 73.05 -20.86 31.19
N ARG A 124 73.35 -22.15 31.43
CA ARG A 124 74.17 -22.61 32.56
C ARG A 124 75.62 -22.17 32.29
N GLU A 125 76.41 -22.03 33.37
CA GLU A 125 77.88 -21.87 33.38
C GLU A 125 78.33 -20.45 33.01
N ASP A 126 78.89 -19.62 33.89
CA ASP A 126 80.13 -19.72 34.68
C ASP A 126 80.02 -18.63 35.79
N GLY A 127 80.39 -18.81 37.04
CA GLY A 127 81.74 -19.07 37.52
C GLY A 127 81.91 -18.30 38.84
N ARG A 128 82.48 -18.99 39.83
CA ARG A 128 82.80 -18.49 41.17
C ARG A 128 83.92 -17.46 41.16
#